data_AF-A0A4Y2EUP0-F1
#
_entry.id   AF-A0A4Y2EUP0-F1
#
_cell.length_a   1.000
_cell.length_b   1.000
_cell.length_c   1.000
_cell.angle_alpha   90.00
_cell.angle_beta   90.00
_cell.angle_gamma   90.00
#
_symmetry.space_group_name_H-M   'P 1'
#
loop_
_entity.id
_entity.type
_entity.pdbx_description
1 polymer ?
#
loop_
_entity_poly.entity_id
_entity_poly.type
_entity_poly.pdbx_seq_one_letter_code
_entity_poly.pdbx_strand_id
1 'polypeptide(L)'
;MKLGYIGKPYLENVNQSNDSGSSTVTELNGLLKQIPGCGNSEEDDISSWLDCDADDAGFQLMSDDEIIAQVRKPNSDDDNSESDEDEVIEISKIRKKVIESNADAFECLLKD
;
A
#
# COMPACT_ATOMS: atom_id res chain seq x y z
N MET A 1 36.36 -31.08 10.46
CA MET A 1 35.56 -31.85 9.49
C MET A 1 34.46 -32.54 10.29
N LYS A 2 33.15 -32.45 10.03
CA LYS A 2 32.34 -31.89 8.94
C LYS A 2 30.98 -31.60 9.63
N LEU A 3 30.50 -30.36 9.66
CA LEU A 3 29.12 -30.11 10.10
C LEU A 3 28.23 -30.55 8.93
N GLY A 4 27.66 -31.74 9.04
CA GLY A 4 26.74 -32.28 8.05
C GLY A 4 25.44 -31.51 8.12
N TYR A 5 25.14 -30.75 7.07
CA TYR A 5 23.81 -30.19 6.85
C TYR A 5 22.87 -31.35 6.54
N ILE A 6 21.98 -31.68 7.48
CA ILE A 6 20.86 -32.60 7.21
C ILE A 6 19.85 -31.76 6.43
N GLY A 7 19.88 -31.90 5.09
CA GLY A 7 18.93 -31.28 4.19
C GLY A 7 17.51 -31.70 4.57
N LYS A 8 16.66 -30.73 4.89
CA LYS A 8 15.22 -30.94 4.90
C LYS A 8 14.78 -31.09 3.43
N PRO A 9 13.89 -32.04 3.09
CA PRO A 9 13.38 -32.12 1.73
C PRO A 9 12.64 -30.82 1.43
N TYR A 10 13.08 -30.12 0.40
CA TYR A 10 12.37 -28.96 -0.14
C TYR A 10 10.98 -29.46 -0.53
N LEU A 11 9.94 -28.88 0.06
CA LEU A 11 8.59 -29.05 -0.46
C LEU A 11 8.59 -28.41 -1.84
N GLU A 12 8.37 -29.25 -2.86
CA GLU A 12 8.11 -28.81 -4.22
C GLU A 12 6.82 -27.99 -4.17
N ASN A 13 6.97 -26.67 -4.17
CA ASN A 13 5.84 -25.77 -4.30
C ASN A 13 5.30 -25.99 -5.71
N VAL A 14 4.24 -26.78 -5.80
CA VAL A 14 3.45 -26.94 -7.02
C VAL A 14 2.91 -25.56 -7.39
N ASN A 15 3.63 -24.85 -8.26
CA ASN A 15 3.14 -23.67 -8.97
C ASN A 15 2.10 -24.11 -10.00
N GLN A 16 0.99 -24.68 -9.53
CA GLN A 16 -0.25 -24.64 -10.29
C GLN A 16 -0.96 -23.37 -9.84
N SER A 17 -0.48 -22.23 -10.33
CA SER A 17 -1.34 -21.07 -10.41
C SER A 17 -2.42 -21.47 -11.42
N ASN A 18 -3.60 -21.79 -10.90
CA ASN A 18 -4.79 -21.84 -11.72
C ASN A 18 -5.11 -20.37 -12.00
N ASP A 19 -4.48 -19.80 -13.03
CA ASP A 19 -4.90 -18.55 -13.65
C ASP A 19 -6.25 -18.79 -14.34
N SER A 20 -7.27 -19.01 -13.51
CA SER A 20 -8.61 -19.40 -13.94
C SER A 20 -9.61 -18.30 -13.63
N GLY A 21 -9.15 -17.05 -13.54
CA GLY A 21 -9.97 -15.92 -13.18
C GLY A 21 -9.46 -14.60 -13.77
N SER A 22 -9.08 -14.58 -15.05
CA SER A 22 -8.93 -13.31 -15.76
C SER A 22 -10.33 -12.80 -16.11
N SER A 23 -10.89 -11.97 -15.23
CA SER A 23 -12.12 -11.23 -15.52
C SER A 23 -11.83 -10.12 -16.52
N THR A 24 -12.70 -9.99 -17.52
CA THR A 24 -12.57 -8.92 -18.53
C THR A 24 -12.92 -7.55 -17.92
N VAL A 25 -12.34 -6.46 -18.46
CA VAL A 25 -12.68 -5.08 -18.06
C VAL A 25 -14.19 -4.84 -18.08
N THR A 26 -14.89 -5.38 -19.08
CA THR A 26 -16.34 -5.28 -19.22
C THR A 26 -17.11 -5.97 -18.09
N GLU A 27 -16.64 -7.15 -17.66
CA GLU A 27 -17.22 -7.88 -16.53
C GLU A 27 -17.06 -7.09 -15.23
N LEU A 28 -15.86 -6.54 -14.99
CA LEU A 28 -15.56 -5.72 -13.82
C LEU A 28 -16.40 -4.45 -13.79
N ASN A 29 -16.55 -3.77 -14.93
CA ASN A 29 -17.41 -2.59 -15.06
C ASN A 29 -18.86 -2.93 -14.69
N GLY A 30 -19.38 -4.06 -15.19
CA GLY A 30 -20.72 -4.55 -14.87
C GLY A 30 -20.94 -4.82 -13.36
N LEU A 31 -19.91 -5.28 -12.66
CA LEU A 31 -19.94 -5.45 -11.21
C LEU A 31 -19.88 -4.12 -10.46
N LEU A 32 -19.03 -3.19 -10.92
CA LEU A 32 -18.87 -1.86 -10.33
C LEU A 32 -20.19 -1.07 -10.36
N LYS A 33 -20.94 -1.14 -11.47
CA LYS A 33 -22.25 -0.47 -11.59
C LYS A 33 -23.29 -0.96 -10.58
N GLN A 34 -23.10 -2.13 -9.96
CA GLN A 34 -24.00 -2.63 -8.90
C GLN A 34 -23.71 -2.00 -7.54
N ILE A 35 -22.55 -1.35 -7.35
CA ILE A 35 -22.17 -0.70 -6.10
C ILE A 35 -22.69 0.74 -6.09
N PRO A 36 -23.55 1.12 -5.13
CA PRO A 36 -24.02 2.51 -5.01
C PRO A 36 -22.85 3.49 -4.89
N GLY A 37 -22.86 4.56 -5.69
CA GLY A 37 -21.79 5.56 -5.73
C GLY A 37 -20.64 5.25 -6.69
N CYS A 38 -20.61 4.05 -7.29
CA CYS A 38 -19.56 3.63 -8.23
C CYS A 38 -20.00 3.70 -9.71
N GLY A 39 -21.16 4.33 -9.98
CA GLY A 39 -21.72 4.44 -11.32
C GLY A 39 -20.95 5.38 -12.27
N ASN A 40 -19.99 6.15 -11.76
CA ASN A 40 -19.22 7.12 -12.54
C ASN A 40 -17.96 6.53 -13.19
N SER A 41 -17.49 5.36 -12.77
CA SER A 41 -16.29 4.75 -13.35
C SER A 41 -16.59 4.23 -14.76
N GLU A 42 -15.77 4.62 -15.72
CA GLU A 42 -15.82 4.15 -17.09
C GLU A 42 -14.87 2.97 -17.29
N GLU A 43 -15.02 2.22 -18.40
CA GLU A 43 -14.11 1.11 -18.71
C GLU A 43 -12.66 1.58 -18.89
N ASP A 44 -12.47 2.83 -19.34
CA ASP A 44 -11.16 3.48 -19.46
C ASP A 44 -10.51 3.69 -18.09
N ASP A 45 -11.29 4.08 -17.06
CA ASP A 45 -10.79 4.20 -15.68
C ASP A 45 -10.32 2.84 -15.15
N ILE A 46 -11.12 1.80 -15.40
CA ILE A 46 -10.84 0.43 -14.95
C ILE A 46 -9.59 -0.11 -15.67
N SER A 47 -9.47 0.15 -16.97
CA SER A 47 -8.28 -0.23 -17.75
C SER A 47 -7.04 0.48 -17.21
N SER A 48 -7.13 1.79 -16.96
CA SER A 48 -6.04 2.56 -16.37
C SER A 48 -5.62 2.04 -15.00
N TRP A 49 -6.53 1.52 -14.17
CA TRP A 49 -6.19 0.92 -12.88
C TRP A 49 -5.51 -0.44 -13.01
N LEU A 50 -5.94 -1.27 -13.96
CA LEU A 50 -5.30 -2.56 -14.24
C LEU A 50 -3.91 -2.36 -14.83
N ASP A 51 -3.71 -1.30 -15.60
CA ASP A 51 -2.45 -0.98 -16.24
C ASP A 51 -1.49 -0.17 -15.34
N CYS A 52 -1.93 0.27 -14.15
CA CYS A 52 -1.08 1.03 -13.21
C CYS A 52 0.25 0.32 -12.92
N ASP A 53 0.21 -1.02 -12.83
CA ASP A 53 1.37 -1.86 -12.52
C ASP A 53 1.85 -2.67 -13.75
N ALA A 54 1.32 -2.40 -14.95
CA ALA A 54 1.71 -3.15 -16.15
C ALA A 54 3.17 -2.88 -16.57
N ASP A 55 3.64 -1.65 -16.36
CA ASP A 55 5.00 -1.21 -16.65
C ASP A 55 5.84 -0.97 -15.38
N ASP A 56 5.22 -1.00 -14.20
CA ASP A 56 5.96 -1.05 -12.94
C ASP A 56 6.36 -2.49 -12.69
N ALA A 57 7.67 -2.76 -12.76
CA ALA A 57 8.18 -4.06 -12.35
C ALA A 57 7.87 -4.38 -10.87
N GLY A 58 7.37 -3.37 -10.13
CA GLY A 58 7.09 -3.39 -8.72
C GLY A 58 8.35 -3.71 -7.93
N PHE A 59 8.13 -4.09 -6.68
CA PHE A 59 9.00 -5.11 -6.11
C PHE A 59 8.81 -6.36 -6.97
N GLN A 60 9.64 -6.53 -8.00
CA GLN A 60 9.85 -7.83 -8.60
C GLN A 60 9.93 -8.80 -7.43
N LEU A 61 9.24 -9.95 -7.49
CA LEU A 61 9.43 -11.02 -6.53
C LEU A 61 10.90 -11.43 -6.63
N MET A 62 11.74 -10.69 -5.89
CA MET A 62 13.15 -10.91 -5.80
C MET A 62 13.26 -12.33 -5.33
N SER A 63 14.00 -13.15 -6.08
CA SER A 63 14.29 -14.49 -5.61
C SER A 63 14.98 -14.40 -4.24
N ASP A 64 14.84 -15.44 -3.42
CA ASP A 64 15.48 -15.47 -2.09
C ASP A 64 16.96 -15.08 -2.15
N ASP A 65 17.67 -15.49 -3.21
CA ASP A 65 19.08 -15.17 -3.44
C ASP A 65 19.32 -13.66 -3.67
N GLU A 66 18.42 -13.00 -4.38
CA GLU A 66 18.48 -11.57 -4.66
C GLU A 66 18.16 -10.73 -3.42
N ILE A 67 17.18 -11.16 -2.62
CA ILE A 67 16.85 -10.55 -1.32
C ILE A 67 18.06 -10.65 -0.38
N ILE A 68 18.66 -11.84 -0.28
CA ILE A 68 19.83 -12.07 0.57
C ILE A 68 21.01 -11.21 0.10
N ALA A 69 21.21 -11.03 -1.21
CA ALA A 69 22.26 -10.19 -1.74
C ALA A 69 22.08 -8.71 -1.40
N GLN A 70 20.84 -8.19 -1.47
CA GLN A 70 20.54 -6.81 -1.06
C GLN A 70 20.68 -6.61 0.45
N VAL A 71 20.17 -7.51 1.29
CA VAL A 71 20.28 -7.43 2.76
C VAL A 71 21.74 -7.50 3.22
N ARG A 72 22.58 -8.28 2.53
CA ARG A 72 24.01 -8.39 2.83
C ARG A 72 24.83 -7.21 2.32
N LYS A 73 24.26 -6.35 1.47
CA LYS A 73 24.94 -5.14 1.00
C LYS A 73 24.97 -4.17 2.18
N PRO A 74 26.15 -3.86 2.76
CA PRO A 74 26.20 -2.84 3.80
C PRO A 74 25.74 -1.52 3.18
N ASN A 75 24.78 -0.86 3.83
CA ASN A 75 24.34 0.48 3.45
C ASN A 75 25.59 1.38 3.43
N SER A 76 26.09 1.66 2.24
CA SER A 76 27.09 2.67 2.02
C SER A 76 26.34 4.00 2.06
N ASP A 77 26.35 4.63 3.23
CA ASP A 77 26.00 6.02 3.52
C ASP A 77 25.15 6.71 2.45
N ASP A 78 23.83 6.61 2.59
CA ASP A 78 22.93 7.63 2.06
C ASP A 78 22.48 8.46 3.27
N ASP A 79 23.05 9.66 3.38
CA ASP A 79 22.65 10.71 4.32
C ASP A 79 21.21 11.14 3.98
N ASN A 80 20.22 10.30 4.29
CA ASN A 80 18.82 10.70 4.26
C ASN A 80 18.40 11.12 5.68
N SER A 81 18.89 12.27 6.12
CA SER A 81 18.34 12.95 7.29
C SER A 81 17.01 13.62 6.92
N GLU A 82 15.97 12.81 6.67
CA GLU A 82 14.58 13.30 6.70
C GLU A 82 14.20 13.44 8.18
N SER A 83 14.28 14.67 8.67
CA SER A 83 13.91 15.03 10.03
C SER A 83 12.39 15.19 10.10
N ASP A 84 11.69 14.14 10.54
CA ASP A 84 10.23 14.08 10.76
C ASP A 84 9.73 14.96 11.93
N GLU A 85 10.34 16.13 12.14
CA GLU A 85 10.02 17.02 13.25
C GLU A 85 8.88 18.01 12.91
N ASP A 86 8.55 18.18 11.62
CA ASP A 86 7.57 19.17 11.15
C ASP A 86 6.11 18.67 11.19
N GLU A 87 5.86 17.36 11.11
CA GLU A 87 4.49 16.81 11.05
C GLU A 87 3.76 16.88 12.41
N VAL A 88 4.50 16.71 13.50
CA VAL A 88 3.95 16.72 14.87
C VAL A 88 3.44 18.12 15.26
N ILE A 89 4.06 19.17 14.72
CA ILE A 89 3.69 20.57 14.99
C ILE A 89 2.38 20.92 14.29
N GLU A 90 2.17 20.47 13.06
CA GLU A 90 0.94 20.75 12.29
C GLU A 90 -0.28 20.05 12.90
N ILE A 91 -0.15 18.79 13.32
CA ILE A 91 -1.25 18.06 14.00
C ILE A 91 -1.63 18.75 15.31
N SER A 92 -0.65 19.26 16.05
CA SER A 92 -0.87 19.97 17.32
C SER A 92 -1.61 21.30 17.10
N LYS A 93 -1.28 22.06 16.06
CA LYS A 93 -1.98 23.29 15.66
C LYS A 93 -3.42 23.02 15.24
N ILE A 94 -3.66 21.97 14.45
CA ILE A 94 -5.01 21.60 13.99
C ILE A 94 -5.88 21.19 15.18
N ARG A 95 -5.38 20.31 16.06
CA ARG A 95 -6.13 19.88 17.26
C ARG A 95 -6.47 21.05 18.17
N LYS A 96 -5.53 21.96 18.39
CA LYS A 96 -5.75 23.18 19.20
C LYS A 96 -6.85 24.05 18.59
N LYS A 97 -6.81 24.30 17.28
CA LYS A 97 -7.82 25.10 16.56
C LYS A 97 -9.22 24.48 16.63
N VAL A 98 -9.33 23.16 16.52
CA VAL A 98 -10.63 22.46 16.64
C VAL A 98 -11.20 22.62 18.05
N ILE A 99 -10.37 22.49 19.09
CA ILE A 99 -10.81 22.65 20.48
C ILE A 99 -11.31 24.07 20.75
N GLU A 100 -10.56 25.09 20.29
CA GLU A 100 -10.93 26.51 20.45
C GLU A 100 -12.24 26.84 19.69
N SER A 101 -12.37 26.42 18.44
CA SER A 101 -13.59 26.65 17.64
C SER A 101 -14.82 25.97 18.22
N ASN A 102 -14.66 24.78 18.81
CA ASN A 102 -15.77 24.06 19.39
C ASN A 102 -16.21 24.71 20.71
N ALA A 103 -15.26 25.20 21.52
CA ALA A 103 -15.56 25.92 22.76
C ALA A 103 -16.38 27.20 22.52
N ASP A 104 -16.03 27.97 21.49
CA ASP A 104 -16.78 29.17 21.07
C ASP A 104 -18.22 28.82 20.66
N ALA A 105 -18.43 27.68 20.00
CA ALA A 105 -19.75 27.23 19.59
C ALA A 105 -20.66 26.88 20.79
N PHE A 106 -20.10 26.41 21.91
CA PHE A 106 -20.85 26.10 23.14
C PHE A 106 -21.13 27.34 24.02
N GLU A 107 -20.32 28.40 23.93
CA GLU A 107 -20.59 29.68 24.63
C GLU A 107 -21.83 30.40 24.11
N CYS A 108 -22.18 30.22 22.82
CA CYS A 108 -23.41 30.75 22.24
C CYS A 108 -24.69 30.10 22.80
N LEU A 109 -24.57 28.92 23.44
CA LEU A 109 -25.70 28.16 23.97
C LEU A 109 -25.97 28.44 25.47
N LEU A 110 -25.12 29.25 26.11
CA LEU A 110 -25.21 29.56 27.54
C LEU A 110 -25.60 31.03 27.82
N LYS A 111 -25.83 31.83 26.77
CA LYS A 111 -26.31 33.22 26.88
C LYS A 111 -27.82 33.26 26.66
N ASP A 112 -28.57 32.92 27.70
CA ASP A 112 -29.95 33.39 27.94
C ASP A 112 -29.91 34.56 28.94
#